data_AF-A0A0Q4G7I7-F1
#
_entry.id   AF-A0A0Q4G7I7-F1
#
_cell.length_a   1.000
_cell.length_b   1.000
_cell.length_c   1.000
_cell.angle_alpha   90.00
_cell.angle_beta   90.00
_cell.angle_gamma   90.00
#
_symmetry.space_group_name_H-M   'P 1'
#
loop_
_entity.id
_entity.type
_entity.pdbx_description
1 polymer ?
#
loop_
_entity_poly.entity_id
_entity_poly.type
_entity_poly.pdbx_seq_one_letter_code
_entity_poly.pdbx_strand_id
1 'polypeptide(L)'
;MAALKELSIPCRINVGGKWSSGCIHDVSDHGLLLSSIAPPPIGTYVDIRRGTLIIIGRVIWVGGNRFGVRMQDPVGLATLLSEPVLNRRPAAAERRSETRDTTVRRTAEQADRNRRLSSTFQFACLVIIGLGAACFAAMQCYTLLSKPLVAVTGLLARSAA
;
A
#
# COMPACT_ATOMS: atom_id res chain seq x y z
N MET A 1 14.34 -4.33 -27.76
CA MET A 1 13.57 -4.76 -26.57
C MET A 1 14.45 -4.60 -25.35
N ALA A 2 14.26 -3.53 -24.57
CA ALA A 2 15.02 -3.32 -23.34
C ALA A 2 14.51 -4.32 -22.29
N ALA A 3 15.40 -5.17 -21.78
CA ALA A 3 15.09 -6.04 -20.65
C ALA A 3 14.75 -5.15 -19.45
N LEU A 4 13.50 -5.18 -19.01
CA LEU A 4 13.10 -4.58 -17.74
C LEU A 4 13.92 -5.30 -16.66
N LYS A 5 14.87 -4.61 -16.05
CA LYS A 5 15.74 -5.19 -15.02
C LYS A 5 14.87 -5.52 -13.81
N GLU A 6 14.45 -6.79 -13.69
CA GLU A 6 13.70 -7.29 -12.54
C GLU A 6 14.50 -6.95 -11.27
N LEU A 7 13.86 -6.22 -10.36
CA LEU A 7 14.50 -5.65 -9.16
C LEU A 7 14.78 -6.77 -8.17
N SER A 8 15.91 -7.47 -8.29
CA SER A 8 16.28 -8.56 -7.36
C SER A 8 17.14 -8.02 -6.21
N ILE A 9 16.53 -7.83 -5.04
CA ILE A 9 17.23 -7.40 -3.82
C ILE A 9 17.47 -8.62 -2.91
N PRO A 10 18.73 -9.00 -2.62
CA PRO A 10 19.01 -10.15 -1.76
C PRO A 10 18.59 -9.85 -0.32
N CYS A 11 17.95 -10.82 0.32
CA CYS A 11 17.47 -10.73 1.70
C CYS A 11 17.67 -12.06 2.45
N ARG A 12 17.49 -12.02 3.76
CA ARG A 12 17.49 -13.20 4.63
C ARG A 12 16.10 -13.39 5.21
N ILE A 13 15.57 -14.59 5.15
CA ILE A 13 14.23 -14.93 5.63
C ILE A 13 14.38 -15.81 6.86
N ASN A 14 13.68 -15.50 7.94
CA ASN A 14 13.57 -16.30 9.14
C ASN A 14 12.18 -16.91 9.22
N VAL A 15 12.13 -18.22 9.42
CA VAL A 15 10.89 -18.95 9.68
C VAL A 15 11.08 -19.75 10.96
N GLY A 16 10.41 -19.34 12.04
CA GLY A 16 10.48 -20.05 13.32
C GLY A 16 11.91 -20.24 13.86
N GLY A 17 12.81 -19.29 13.60
CA GLY A 17 14.23 -19.35 14.01
C GLY A 17 15.19 -19.92 12.96
N LYS A 18 14.69 -20.50 11.86
CA LYS A 18 15.51 -21.02 10.76
C LYS A 18 15.71 -19.96 9.69
N TRP A 19 16.97 -19.62 9.43
CA TRP A 19 17.33 -18.62 8.43
C TRP A 19 17.63 -19.23 7.06
N SER A 20 16.98 -18.72 6.02
CA SER A 20 17.25 -18.99 4.61
C SER A 20 17.60 -17.71 3.86
N SER A 21 18.15 -17.85 2.65
CA SER A 21 18.38 -16.73 1.74
C SER A 21 17.22 -16.63 0.74
N GLY A 22 16.88 -15.41 0.34
CA GLY A 22 15.91 -15.15 -0.71
C GLY A 22 16.17 -13.83 -1.41
N CYS A 23 15.31 -13.50 -2.38
CA CYS A 23 15.33 -12.22 -3.08
C CYS A 23 13.95 -11.59 -3.02
N ILE A 24 13.92 -10.27 -2.79
CA ILE A 24 12.73 -9.43 -2.98
C ILE A 24 12.73 -9.00 -4.45
N HIS A 25 11.59 -9.18 -5.13
CA HIS A 25 11.39 -8.82 -6.54
C HIS A 25 10.50 -7.59 -6.71
N ASP A 26 9.57 -7.39 -5.78
CA ASP A 26 8.62 -6.28 -5.81
C ASP A 26 8.22 -5.89 -4.38
N VAL A 27 7.93 -4.61 -4.20
CA VAL A 27 7.59 -3.96 -2.94
C VAL A 27 6.42 -3.02 -3.17
N SER A 28 5.34 -3.23 -2.44
CA SER A 28 4.20 -2.32 -2.35
C SER A 28 3.99 -1.90 -0.89
N ASP A 29 3.10 -0.96 -0.62
CA ASP A 29 2.84 -0.47 0.74
C ASP A 29 2.45 -1.58 1.74
N HIS A 30 1.84 -2.67 1.27
CA HIS A 30 1.34 -3.74 2.14
C HIS A 30 1.81 -5.14 1.76
N GLY A 31 2.60 -5.27 0.70
CA GLY A 31 2.95 -6.56 0.13
C GLY A 31 4.37 -6.61 -0.42
N LEU A 32 4.98 -7.78 -0.32
CA LEU A 32 6.26 -8.11 -0.93
C LEU A 32 6.11 -9.33 -1.82
N LEU A 33 6.76 -9.30 -2.98
CA LEU A 33 7.03 -10.49 -3.78
C LEU A 33 8.44 -10.98 -3.47
N LEU A 34 8.56 -12.22 -3.00
CA LEU A 34 9.84 -12.83 -2.71
C LEU A 34 10.05 -14.13 -3.48
N SER A 35 11.31 -14.53 -3.60
CA SER A 35 11.69 -15.90 -3.97
C SER A 35 12.68 -16.50 -3.00
N SER A 36 12.56 -17.79 -2.72
CA SER A 36 13.47 -18.59 -1.87
C SER A 36 13.46 -20.01 -2.38
N ILE A 37 14.61 -20.70 -2.36
CA ILE A 37 14.77 -22.12 -2.75
C ILE A 37 13.73 -23.02 -2.06
N ALA A 38 13.42 -22.70 -0.80
CA ALA A 38 12.35 -23.33 -0.04
C ALA A 38 11.38 -22.22 0.41
N PRO A 39 10.27 -21.98 -0.32
CA PRO A 39 9.28 -20.99 0.07
C PRO A 39 8.51 -21.49 1.32
N PRO A 40 8.23 -20.62 2.30
CA PRO A 40 7.45 -21.00 3.47
C PRO A 40 5.98 -21.26 3.09
N PRO A 41 5.25 -22.14 3.80
CA PRO A 41 3.86 -22.44 3.48
C PRO A 41 2.94 -21.22 3.70
N ILE A 42 1.80 -21.21 3.00
CA ILE A 42 0.79 -20.15 3.14
C ILE A 42 0.35 -20.04 4.61
N GLY A 43 0.20 -18.80 5.08
CA GLY A 43 -0.19 -18.48 6.45
C GLY A 43 0.97 -18.36 7.43
N THR A 44 2.19 -18.75 7.04
CA THR A 44 3.39 -18.68 7.88
C THR A 44 3.83 -17.24 8.12
N TYR A 45 4.21 -16.92 9.35
CA TYR A 45 4.87 -15.67 9.67
C TYR A 45 6.37 -15.76 9.40
N VAL A 46 6.89 -14.72 8.74
CA VAL A 46 8.28 -14.65 8.31
C VAL A 46 8.89 -13.33 8.76
N ASP A 47 10.14 -13.38 9.22
CA ASP A 47 10.95 -12.18 9.42
C ASP A 47 11.92 -12.06 8.24
N ILE A 48 11.79 -10.98 7.47
CA ILE A 48 12.65 -10.69 6.34
C ILE A 48 13.66 -9.63 6.77
N ARG A 49 14.95 -9.93 6.64
CA ARG A 49 16.03 -9.02 6.97
C ARG A 49 16.80 -8.56 5.74
N ARG A 50 17.01 -7.25 5.66
CA ARG A 50 17.85 -6.60 4.66
C ARG A 50 18.67 -5.51 5.34
N GLY A 51 19.97 -5.73 5.50
CA GLY A 51 20.83 -4.78 6.21
C GLY A 51 20.40 -4.65 7.68
N THR A 52 19.99 -3.45 8.08
CA THR A 52 19.44 -3.20 9.43
C THR A 52 17.91 -3.30 9.48
N LEU A 53 17.25 -3.31 8.33
CA LEU A 53 15.81 -3.40 8.22
C LEU A 53 15.32 -4.82 8.53
N ILE A 54 14.29 -4.90 9.35
CA ILE A 54 13.55 -6.12 9.67
C ILE A 54 12.09 -5.87 9.27
N ILE A 55 11.56 -6.72 8.42
CA ILE A 55 10.17 -6.67 7.94
C ILE A 55 9.49 -7.94 8.43
N ILE A 56 8.35 -7.79 9.10
CA ILE A 56 7.53 -8.91 9.57
C ILE A 56 6.31 -9.00 8.67
N GLY A 57 5.97 -10.22 8.24
CA GLY A 57 4.78 -10.43 7.43
C GLY A 57 4.29 -11.86 7.42
N ARG A 58 3.13 -12.06 6.81
CA ARG A 58 2.48 -13.35 6.66
C ARG A 58 2.44 -13.76 5.20
N VAL A 59 2.84 -14.99 4.90
CA VAL A 59 2.73 -15.55 3.54
C VAL A 59 1.25 -15.68 3.16
N ILE A 60 0.84 -15.09 2.04
CA ILE A 60 -0.55 -15.08 1.57
C ILE A 60 -0.78 -15.99 0.35
N TRP A 61 0.27 -16.26 -0.43
CA TRP A 61 0.23 -17.20 -1.54
C TRP A 61 1.65 -17.72 -1.82
N VAL A 62 1.73 -18.91 -2.42
CA VAL A 62 2.99 -19.55 -2.85
C VAL A 62 2.78 -20.12 -4.25
N GLY A 63 3.75 -19.90 -5.14
CA GLY A 63 3.74 -20.41 -6.51
C GLY A 63 5.15 -20.73 -6.98
N GLY A 64 5.49 -22.02 -7.09
CA GLY A 64 6.84 -22.47 -7.41
C GLY A 64 7.83 -21.96 -6.37
N ASN A 65 8.88 -21.23 -6.81
CA ASN A 65 9.89 -20.65 -5.94
C ASN A 65 9.55 -19.23 -5.45
N ARG A 66 8.40 -18.69 -5.84
CA ARG A 66 7.95 -17.34 -5.52
C ARG A 66 6.80 -17.38 -4.53
N PHE A 67 6.69 -16.36 -3.69
CA PHE A 67 5.63 -16.25 -2.70
C PHE A 67 5.36 -14.79 -2.37
N GLY A 68 4.09 -14.52 -2.08
CA GLY A 68 3.64 -13.20 -1.65
C GLY A 68 3.56 -13.12 -0.13
N VAL A 69 4.06 -12.04 0.44
CA VAL A 69 3.98 -11.75 1.87
C VAL A 69 3.20 -10.48 2.08
N ARG A 70 2.15 -10.55 2.91
CA ARG A 70 1.48 -9.36 3.44
C ARG A 70 2.27 -8.85 4.64
N MET A 71 2.78 -7.62 4.56
CA MET A 71 3.55 -7.01 5.64
C MET A 71 2.63 -6.58 6.78
N GLN A 72 3.12 -6.68 8.02
CA GLN A 72 2.45 -6.11 9.19
C GLN A 72 2.52 -4.58 9.16
N ASP A 73 3.69 -4.04 8.80
CA ASP A 73 3.96 -2.61 8.71
C ASP A 73 4.36 -2.21 7.28
N PRO A 74 3.95 -1.02 6.80
CA PRO A 74 4.27 -0.58 5.46
C PRO A 74 5.75 -0.20 5.33
N VAL A 75 6.37 -0.72 4.26
CA VAL A 75 7.78 -0.49 3.93
C VAL A 75 7.89 0.06 2.51
N GLY A 76 8.41 1.28 2.39
CA GLY A 76 8.64 1.90 1.08
C GLY A 76 9.89 1.36 0.38
N LEU A 77 9.82 1.30 -0.95
CA LEU A 77 10.92 0.85 -1.82
C LEU A 77 12.21 1.68 -1.61
N ALA A 78 12.09 3.00 -1.43
CA ALA A 78 13.24 3.88 -1.19
C ALA A 78 14.03 3.48 0.06
N THR A 79 13.33 3.09 1.14
CA THR A 79 13.96 2.61 2.38
C THR A 79 14.75 1.34 2.13
N LEU A 80 14.15 0.37 1.41
CA LEU A 80 14.81 -0.89 1.06
C LEU A 80 16.07 -0.71 0.21
N LEU A 81 16.06 0.27 -0.70
CA LEU A 81 17.20 0.59 -1.55
C LEU A 81 18.29 1.38 -0.82
N SER A 82 17.89 2.25 0.11
CA SER A 82 18.84 3.05 0.90
C SER A 82 19.58 2.24 1.98
N GLU A 83 19.07 1.06 2.33
CA GLU A 83 19.69 0.22 3.36
C GLU A 83 21.06 -0.32 2.90
N PRO A 84 22.13 -0.02 3.66
CA PRO A 84 23.47 -0.49 3.32
C PRO A 84 23.48 -2.02 3.22
N VAL A 85 24.07 -2.55 2.14
CA VAL A 85 24.35 -3.99 2.04
C VAL A 85 25.44 -4.30 3.06
N LEU A 86 25.04 -4.75 4.25
CA LEU A 86 25.99 -5.22 5.24
C LEU A 86 26.62 -6.53 4.74
N ASN A 87 27.74 -6.41 4.02
CA ASN A 87 28.54 -7.55 3.54
C ASN A 87 29.22 -8.34 4.66
N ARG A 88 29.11 -7.89 5.92
CA ARG A 88 29.77 -8.51 7.07
C ARG A 88 28.74 -8.89 8.12
N ARG A 89 28.75 -10.18 8.51
CA ARG A 89 28.02 -10.70 9.67
C ARG A 89 28.43 -9.88 10.90
N PRO A 90 27.54 -9.08 11.51
CA PRO A 90 27.90 -8.39 12.73
C PRO A 90 28.18 -9.44 13.80
N ALA A 91 29.32 -9.31 14.47
CA ALA A 91 29.79 -10.21 15.51
C ALA A 91 28.67 -10.43 16.54
N ALA A 92 28.55 -11.67 17.00
CA ALA A 92 27.60 -12.07 18.02
C ALA A 92 27.99 -11.39 19.34
N ALA A 93 27.48 -10.19 19.56
CA ALA A 93 27.53 -9.50 20.83
C ALA A 93 26.11 -9.03 21.16
N GLU A 94 25.59 -9.57 22.26
CA GLU A 94 24.70 -8.91 23.23
C GLU A 94 23.67 -7.93 22.62
N ARG A 95 22.60 -8.44 22.00
CA ARG A 95 21.59 -7.60 21.30
C ARG A 95 20.16 -7.80 21.81
N ARG A 96 19.98 -8.03 23.11
CA ARG A 96 18.65 -8.34 23.69
C ARG A 96 17.92 -7.13 24.30
N SER A 97 18.55 -5.97 24.48
CA SER A 97 17.94 -4.82 25.17
C SER A 97 17.85 -3.53 24.34
N GLU A 98 18.88 -3.12 23.58
CA GLU A 98 18.89 -1.79 22.95
C GLU A 98 18.03 -1.63 21.68
N THR A 99 17.69 -2.73 20.99
CA THR A 99 16.95 -2.65 19.70
C THR A 99 15.46 -2.32 19.88
N ARG A 100 14.89 -2.52 21.08
CA ARG A 100 13.45 -2.28 21.32
C ARG A 100 13.11 -0.79 21.34
N ASP A 101 13.91 0.04 21.98
CA ASP A 101 13.61 1.47 22.14
C ASP A 101 13.82 2.29 20.86
N THR A 102 14.83 1.93 20.07
CA THR A 102 15.12 2.61 18.80
C THR A 102 14.11 2.28 17.70
N THR A 103 13.62 1.03 17.68
CA THR A 103 12.57 0.59 16.75
C THR A 103 11.24 1.26 17.11
N VAL A 104 10.88 1.33 18.40
CA VAL A 104 9.64 2.00 18.85
C VAL A 104 9.64 3.50 18.49
N ARG A 105 10.76 4.21 18.67
CA ARG A 105 10.86 5.62 18.26
C ARG A 105 10.69 5.83 16.75
N ARG A 106 11.31 4.99 15.92
CA ARG A 106 11.11 5.04 14.45
C ARG A 106 9.69 4.65 14.03
N THR A 107 9.01 3.75 14.74
CA THR A 107 7.61 3.37 14.44
C THR A 107 6.61 4.49 14.68
N ALA A 108 6.82 5.33 15.71
CA ALA A 108 5.97 6.49 15.96
C ALA A 108 6.09 7.54 14.84
N GLU A 109 7.31 7.86 14.43
CA GLU A 109 7.58 8.85 13.38
C GLU A 109 7.04 8.42 12.00
N GLN A 110 7.08 7.11 11.68
CA GLN A 110 6.61 6.59 10.40
C GLN A 110 5.07 6.43 10.36
N ALA A 111 4.43 6.11 11.50
CA ALA A 111 2.97 6.06 11.62
C ALA A 111 2.31 7.43 11.40
N ASP A 112 2.94 8.51 11.88
CA ASP A 112 2.44 9.88 11.69
C ASP A 112 2.45 10.32 10.23
N ARG A 113 3.38 9.80 9.42
CA ARG A 113 3.45 10.12 7.99
C ARG A 113 2.35 9.44 7.18
N ASN A 114 1.94 8.23 7.58
CA ASN A 114 0.82 7.51 6.95
C ASN A 114 -0.56 8.06 7.31
N ARG A 115 -0.71 8.65 8.51
CA ARG A 115 -1.97 9.32 8.90
C ARG A 115 -2.35 10.45 7.93
N ARG A 116 -1.35 11.19 7.42
CA ARG A 116 -1.57 12.31 6.47
C ARG A 116 -1.99 11.85 5.07
N LEU A 117 -1.62 10.62 4.66
CA LEU A 117 -2.02 10.05 3.37
C LEU A 117 -3.41 9.42 3.44
N SER A 118 -3.77 8.78 4.55
CA SER A 118 -5.09 8.19 4.75
C SER A 118 -6.22 9.23 4.80
N SER A 119 -5.97 10.40 5.42
CA SER A 119 -6.97 11.48 5.46
C SER A 119 -7.25 12.07 4.08
N THR A 120 -6.25 12.18 3.21
CA THR A 120 -6.41 12.80 1.88
C THR A 120 -7.37 11.99 0.99
N PHE A 121 -7.33 10.66 1.08
CA PHE A 121 -8.25 9.80 0.32
C PHE A 121 -9.70 9.94 0.81
N GLN A 122 -9.91 10.04 2.13
CA GLN A 122 -11.24 10.25 2.72
C GLN A 122 -11.87 11.57 2.25
N PHE A 123 -11.09 12.66 2.24
CA PHE A 123 -11.57 13.96 1.75
C PHE A 123 -11.91 13.92 0.26
N ALA A 124 -11.09 13.26 -0.56
CA ALA A 124 -11.35 13.13 -1.99
C ALA A 124 -12.68 12.38 -2.27
N CYS A 125 -12.93 11.26 -1.58
CA CYS A 125 -14.19 10.54 -1.71
C CYS A 125 -15.40 11.39 -1.31
N LEU A 126 -15.33 12.13 -0.19
CA LEU A 126 -16.43 13.00 0.25
C LEU A 126 -16.72 14.13 -0.74
N VAL A 127 -15.67 14.74 -1.31
CA VAL A 127 -15.82 15.79 -2.33
C VAL A 127 -16.48 15.22 -3.59
N ILE A 128 -16.05 14.05 -4.08
CA ILE A 128 -16.63 13.43 -5.27
C ILE A 128 -18.11 13.10 -5.06
N ILE A 129 -18.44 12.50 -3.90
CA ILE A 129 -19.84 12.15 -3.56
C ILE A 129 -20.69 13.41 -3.46
N GLY A 130 -20.21 14.46 -2.77
CA GLY A 130 -20.91 15.73 -2.63
C GLY A 130 -21.14 16.42 -3.98
N LEU A 131 -20.12 16.45 -4.84
CA LEU A 131 -20.23 17.02 -6.18
C LEU A 131 -21.23 16.25 -7.04
N GLY A 132 -21.18 14.91 -6.98
CA GLY A 132 -22.12 14.04 -7.68
C GLY A 132 -23.57 14.26 -7.24
N ALA A 133 -23.81 14.32 -5.93
CA ALA A 133 -25.14 14.59 -5.38
C ALA A 133 -25.67 15.98 -5.78
N ALA A 134 -24.83 17.01 -5.74
CA ALA A 134 -25.20 18.36 -6.15
C ALA A 134 -25.54 18.45 -7.65
N CYS A 135 -24.70 17.84 -8.51
CA CYS A 135 -24.98 17.76 -9.94
C CYS A 135 -26.29 17.03 -10.24
N PHE A 136 -26.53 15.92 -9.54
CA PHE A 136 -27.77 15.17 -9.69
C PHE A 136 -28.99 16.00 -9.28
N ALA A 137 -28.94 16.68 -8.14
CA ALA A 137 -30.01 17.56 -7.68
C ALA A 137 -30.29 18.71 -8.67
N ALA A 138 -29.24 19.33 -9.22
CA ALA A 138 -29.38 20.39 -10.22
C ALA A 138 -30.07 19.90 -11.50
N MET A 139 -29.73 18.71 -11.99
CA MET A 139 -30.40 18.09 -13.14
C MET A 139 -31.89 17.83 -12.85
N GLN A 140 -32.23 17.39 -11.64
CA GLN A 140 -33.62 17.17 -11.25
C GLN A 140 -34.40 18.48 -11.16
N CYS A 141 -33.83 19.54 -10.59
CA CYS A 141 -34.46 20.86 -10.60
C CYS A 141 -34.67 21.37 -12.03
N TYR A 142 -33.67 21.25 -12.90
CA TYR A 142 -33.78 21.70 -14.29
C TYR A 142 -34.91 20.97 -15.04
N THR A 143 -35.01 19.66 -14.89
CA THR A 143 -36.07 18.86 -15.54
C THR A 143 -37.46 19.14 -14.96
N LEU A 144 -37.57 19.44 -13.66
CA LEU A 144 -38.84 19.80 -13.02
C LEU A 144 -39.32 21.19 -13.40
N LEU A 145 -38.42 22.17 -13.56
CA LEU A 145 -38.79 23.56 -13.93
C LEU A 145 -39.01 23.75 -15.44
N SER A 146 -38.24 23.06 -16.28
CA SER A 146 -38.34 23.24 -17.75
C SER A 146 -39.67 22.75 -18.32
N LYS A 147 -40.21 21.62 -17.82
CA LYS A 147 -41.49 21.07 -18.28
C LYS A 147 -42.68 22.04 -18.16
N PRO A 148 -42.97 22.65 -16.99
CA PRO A 148 -44.08 23.59 -16.87
C PRO A 148 -43.84 24.90 -17.61
N LEU A 149 -42.60 25.42 -17.65
CA LEU A 149 -42.28 26.65 -18.37
C LEU A 149 -42.54 26.52 -19.88
N VAL A 150 -42.19 25.38 -20.49
CA VAL A 150 -42.48 25.08 -21.89
C VAL A 150 -43.99 24.96 -22.14
N ALA A 151 -44.74 24.38 -21.21
CA ALA A 151 -46.20 24.28 -21.33
C ALA A 151 -46.87 25.66 -21.27
N VAL A 152 -46.41 26.55 -20.39
CA VAL A 152 -46.95 27.91 -20.23
C VAL A 152 -46.62 28.79 -21.44
N THR A 153 -45.38 28.74 -21.96
CA THR A 153 -45.03 29.49 -23.17
C THR A 153 -45.81 29.03 -24.39
N GLY A 154 -46.08 27.71 -24.51
CA GLY A 154 -46.94 27.17 -25.57
C GLY A 154 -48.39 27.67 -25.50
N LEU A 155 -48.96 27.78 -24.30
CA LEU A 155 -50.31 28.31 -24.10
C LEU A 155 -50.39 29.81 -24.41
N LEU A 156 -49.41 30.60 -23.95
CA LEU A 156 -49.34 32.04 -24.23
C LEU A 156 -49.19 32.32 -25.73
N ALA A 157 -48.32 31.56 -26.42
CA ALA A 157 -48.14 31.69 -27.87
C ALA A 157 -49.41 31.34 -28.65
N ARG A 158 -50.18 30.36 -28.20
CA ARG A 158 -51.46 29.98 -28.82
C ARG A 158 -52.59 30.98 -28.59
N SER A 159 -52.54 31.74 -27.50
CA SER A 159 -53.54 32.79 -27.20
C SER A 159 -53.26 34.13 -27.91
N ALA A 160 -52.04 34.32 -28.42
CA ALA A 160 -51.61 35.56 -29.10
C ALA A 160 -51.68 35.48 -30.63
N ALA A 161 -52.05 34.32 -31.18
CA ALA A 161 -52.28 34.07 -32.62
C ALA A 161 -53.77 33.93 -32.89
#